data_AF-A0A960HN70-F1
#
_entry.id   AF-A0A960HN70-F1
#
_cell.length_a   1.000
_cell.length_b   1.000
_cell.length_c   1.000
_cell.angle_alpha   90.00
_cell.angle_beta   90.00
_cell.angle_gamma   90.00
#
_symmetry.space_group_name_H-M   'P 1'
#
loop_
_entity.id
_entity.type
_entity.pdbx_description
1 polymer ?
#
loop_
_entity_poly.entity_id
_entity_poly.type
_entity_poly.pdbx_seq_one_letter_code
_entity_poly.pdbx_strand_id
1 'polypeptide(L)'
;MIAAPVAFQMFSRAPEGGTMIDEFEPYMTTAEIEQFRGYLDEIGAVQAEWNGALRPALESEGAVDDGTQVQGVDAFAEAWPDIEADMGDLLDRMEANLDNYEAVAALPPFPLFPWFFVLPGL
;
A
#
# COMPACT_ATOMS: atom_id res chain seq x y z
N MET A 1 -22.01 -31.65 -8.07
CA MET A 1 -20.97 -30.64 -7.84
C MET A 1 -19.78 -31.30 -7.13
N ILE A 2 -18.92 -32.03 -7.85
CA ILE A 2 -17.74 -32.71 -7.26
C ILE A 2 -16.44 -32.27 -7.97
N ALA A 3 -16.53 -31.72 -9.18
CA ALA A 3 -15.36 -31.29 -9.96
C ALA A 3 -15.00 -29.79 -9.82
N ALA A 4 -15.87 -28.95 -9.23
CA ALA A 4 -15.66 -27.51 -9.18
C ALA A 4 -14.39 -27.09 -8.40
N PRO A 5 -14.09 -27.64 -7.21
CA PRO A 5 -12.87 -27.26 -6.47
C PRO A 5 -11.57 -27.60 -7.21
N VAL A 6 -11.59 -28.68 -8.00
CA VAL A 6 -10.47 -29.11 -8.85
C VAL A 6 -10.35 -28.23 -10.09
N ALA A 7 -11.47 -27.97 -10.78
CA ALA A 7 -11.51 -27.09 -11.94
C ALA A 7 -11.04 -25.66 -11.63
N PHE A 8 -11.31 -25.16 -10.41
CA PHE A 8 -10.88 -23.85 -9.93
C PHE A 8 -9.58 -23.87 -9.11
N GLN A 9 -8.91 -25.03 -8.98
CA GLN A 9 -7.62 -25.19 -8.28
C GLN A 9 -7.65 -24.72 -6.80
N MET A 10 -8.80 -24.82 -6.13
CA MET A 10 -9.00 -24.25 -4.80
C MET A 10 -8.09 -24.88 -3.73
N PHE A 11 -7.66 -26.13 -3.90
CA PHE A 11 -6.75 -26.79 -2.96
C PHE A 11 -5.33 -26.20 -2.92
N SER A 12 -4.89 -25.50 -3.98
CA SER A 12 -3.63 -24.75 -3.99
C SER A 12 -3.85 -23.28 -3.65
N ARG A 13 -4.85 -22.66 -4.30
CA ARG A 13 -5.08 -21.22 -4.21
C ARG A 13 -5.70 -20.75 -2.90
N ALA A 14 -6.55 -21.57 -2.27
CA ALA A 14 -7.15 -21.18 -1.00
C ALA A 14 -6.11 -21.09 0.13
N PRO A 15 -5.20 -22.07 0.31
CA PRO A 15 -4.07 -21.92 1.25
C PRO A 15 -3.22 -20.67 0.99
N GLU A 16 -2.87 -20.39 -0.27
CA GLU A 16 -2.10 -19.20 -0.65
C GLU A 16 -2.85 -17.90 -0.33
N GLY A 17 -4.18 -17.86 -0.55
CA GLY A 17 -5.02 -16.74 -0.15
C GLY A 17 -5.05 -16.50 1.36
N GLY A 18 -5.01 -17.56 2.17
CA GLY A 18 -4.89 -17.44 3.62
C GLY A 18 -3.57 -16.81 4.05
N THR A 19 -2.44 -17.30 3.51
CA THR A 19 -1.12 -16.70 3.77
C THR A 19 -1.05 -15.23 3.39
N MET A 20 -1.64 -14.87 2.25
CA MET A 20 -1.73 -13.49 1.82
C MET A 20 -2.48 -12.62 2.86
N ILE A 21 -3.62 -13.07 3.37
CA ILE A 21 -4.36 -12.33 4.41
C ILE A 21 -3.48 -12.11 5.65
N ASP A 22 -2.81 -13.15 6.14
CA ASP A 22 -1.92 -13.06 7.31
C ASP A 22 -0.75 -12.08 7.08
N GLU A 23 -0.18 -12.06 5.87
CA GLU A 23 0.93 -11.14 5.51
C GLU A 23 0.49 -9.67 5.43
N PHE A 24 -0.78 -9.42 5.08
CA PHE A 24 -1.33 -8.06 5.04
C PHE A 24 -1.86 -7.56 6.38
N GLU A 25 -2.10 -8.44 7.35
CA GLU A 25 -2.64 -8.10 8.69
C GLU A 25 -1.96 -6.89 9.35
N PRO A 26 -0.61 -6.81 9.45
CA PRO A 26 0.02 -5.69 10.14
C PRO A 26 -0.22 -4.33 9.46
N TYR A 27 -0.57 -4.33 8.16
CA TYR A 27 -0.78 -3.11 7.38
C TYR A 27 -2.25 -2.70 7.25
N MET A 28 -3.18 -3.62 7.53
CA MET A 28 -4.62 -3.39 7.42
C MET A 28 -5.21 -2.89 8.74
N THR A 29 -4.64 -1.80 9.27
CA THR A 29 -5.15 -1.13 10.47
C THR A 29 -5.26 0.37 10.26
N THR A 30 -6.23 1.02 10.92
CA THR A 30 -6.37 2.49 10.88
C THR A 30 -5.10 3.19 11.35
N ALA A 31 -4.46 2.69 12.41
CA ALA A 31 -3.26 3.30 12.97
C ALA A 31 -2.07 3.28 11.99
N GLU A 32 -1.90 2.18 11.26
CA GLU A 32 -0.83 2.07 10.26
C GLU A 32 -1.12 2.98 9.06
N ILE A 33 -2.36 3.03 8.58
CA ILE A 33 -2.79 3.92 7.50
C ILE A 33 -2.56 5.39 7.89
N GLU A 34 -2.95 5.80 9.10
CA GLU A 34 -2.71 7.14 9.62
C GLU A 34 -1.22 7.46 9.72
N GLN A 35 -0.39 6.48 10.11
CA GLN A 35 1.06 6.65 10.14
C GLN A 35 1.62 6.90 8.73
N PHE A 36 1.19 6.13 7.73
CA PHE A 36 1.60 6.35 6.34
C PHE A 36 1.16 7.72 5.80
N ARG A 37 -0.08 8.15 6.10
CA ARG A 37 -0.54 9.52 5.78
C ARG A 37 0.37 10.57 6.40
N GLY A 38 0.78 10.38 7.66
CA GLY A 38 1.72 11.26 8.33
C GLY A 38 3.08 11.35 7.65
N TYR A 39 3.62 10.25 7.11
CA TYR A 39 4.85 10.28 6.33
C TYR A 39 4.69 11.05 5.01
N LEU A 40 3.54 10.90 4.33
CA LEU A 40 3.26 11.68 3.13
C LEU A 40 3.22 13.18 3.43
N ASP A 41 2.54 13.58 4.52
CA ASP A 41 2.47 14.98 4.95
C ASP A 41 3.87 15.55 5.29
N GLU A 42 4.70 14.77 6.00
CA GLU A 42 6.05 15.18 6.38
C GLU A 42 6.93 15.40 5.15
N ILE A 43 6.89 14.48 4.19
CA ILE A 43 7.67 14.61 2.96
C ILE A 43 7.12 15.76 2.09
N GLY A 44 5.80 15.94 2.04
CA GLY A 44 5.17 17.08 1.35
C GLY A 44 5.62 18.42 1.93
N ALA A 45 5.75 18.52 3.25
CA ALA A 45 6.30 19.71 3.90
C ALA A 45 7.77 19.97 3.51
N VAL A 46 8.59 18.93 3.47
CA VAL A 46 9.99 19.02 3.03
C VAL A 46 10.09 19.42 1.55
N GLN A 47 9.21 18.90 0.69
CA GLN A 47 9.15 19.28 -0.72
C GLN A 47 8.77 20.75 -0.89
N ALA A 48 7.79 21.23 -0.14
CA ALA A 48 7.37 22.62 -0.18
C ALA A 48 8.49 23.56 0.31
N GLU A 49 9.20 23.17 1.37
CA GLU A 49 10.36 23.91 1.87
C GLU A 49 11.54 23.90 0.87
N TRP A 50 11.80 22.75 0.24
CA TRP A 50 12.81 22.61 -0.81
C TRP A 50 12.59 23.63 -1.93
N ASN A 51 11.37 23.65 -2.49
CA ASN A 51 11.02 24.52 -3.61
C ASN A 51 10.91 26.00 -3.20
N GLY A 52 10.42 26.27 -2.00
CA GLY A 52 10.11 27.63 -1.55
C GLY A 52 11.29 28.38 -0.94
N ALA A 53 12.24 27.68 -0.31
CA ALA A 53 13.27 28.31 0.52
C ALA A 53 14.66 27.71 0.31
N LEU A 54 14.84 26.39 0.42
CA LEU A 54 16.18 25.79 0.46
C LEU A 54 16.87 25.83 -0.91
N ARG A 55 16.18 25.41 -1.98
CA ARG A 55 16.77 25.41 -3.33
C ARG A 55 17.20 26.81 -3.76
N PRO A 56 16.37 27.88 -3.61
CA PRO A 56 16.81 29.25 -3.90
C PRO A 56 17.95 29.75 -3.01
N ALA A 57 17.96 29.40 -1.72
CA ALA A 57 19.03 29.82 -0.80
C ALA A 57 20.39 29.24 -1.23
N LEU A 58 20.43 27.96 -1.58
CA LEU A 58 21.64 27.30 -2.06
C LEU A 58 22.17 27.92 -3.37
N GLU A 59 21.28 28.35 -4.28
CA GLU A 59 21.68 29.10 -5.48
C GLU A 59 22.29 30.45 -5.13
N SER A 60 21.66 31.19 -4.20
CA SER A 60 22.12 32.52 -3.79
C SER A 60 23.49 32.49 -3.11
N GLU A 61 23.80 31.39 -2.42
CA GLU A 61 25.09 31.15 -1.77
C GLU A 61 26.16 30.60 -2.73
N GLY A 62 25.80 30.27 -3.97
CA GLY A 62 26.70 29.62 -4.93
C GLY A 62 27.08 28.19 -4.54
N ALA A 63 26.29 27.54 -3.68
CA ALA A 63 26.49 26.15 -3.27
C ALA A 63 26.05 25.15 -4.36
N VAL A 64 25.19 25.60 -5.28
CA VAL A 64 24.73 24.88 -6.48
C VAL A 64 24.92 25.81 -7.67
N ASP A 65 25.65 25.36 -8.68
CA ASP A 65 26.05 26.20 -9.82
C ASP A 65 25.17 25.92 -11.06
N ASP A 66 24.99 24.66 -11.42
CA ASP A 66 24.12 24.21 -12.53
C ASP A 66 22.99 23.27 -12.10
N GLY A 67 22.82 23.06 -10.79
CA GLY A 67 21.82 22.16 -10.21
C GLY A 67 22.19 20.67 -10.22
N THR A 68 23.30 20.25 -10.84
CA THR A 68 23.69 18.83 -10.91
C THR A 68 23.96 18.21 -9.55
N GLN A 69 24.40 19.00 -8.56
CA GLN A 69 24.67 18.55 -7.20
C GLN A 69 23.38 18.13 -6.46
N VAL A 70 22.23 18.68 -6.87
CA VAL A 70 20.93 18.46 -6.22
C VAL A 70 19.90 17.87 -7.16
N GLN A 71 20.30 17.46 -8.38
CA GLN A 71 19.40 16.96 -9.42
C GLN A 71 18.47 15.84 -8.95
N GLY A 72 18.93 14.99 -8.03
CA GLY A 72 18.12 13.91 -7.48
C GLY A 72 17.00 14.41 -6.56
N VAL A 73 17.29 15.46 -5.78
CA VAL A 73 16.30 16.11 -4.92
C VAL A 73 15.34 16.94 -5.76
N ASP A 74 15.83 17.64 -6.78
CA ASP A 74 14.97 18.37 -7.74
C ASP A 74 14.01 17.42 -8.47
N ALA A 75 14.51 16.30 -9.00
CA ALA A 75 13.67 15.30 -9.67
C ALA A 75 12.64 14.68 -8.72
N PHE A 76 13.02 14.41 -7.47
CA PHE A 76 12.09 13.91 -6.46
C PHE A 76 11.03 14.94 -6.09
N ALA A 77 11.43 16.18 -5.84
CA ALA A 77 10.52 17.27 -5.49
C ALA A 77 9.52 17.58 -6.61
N GLU A 78 9.94 17.43 -7.87
CA GLU A 78 9.06 17.54 -9.04
C GLU A 78 8.07 16.37 -9.14
N ALA A 79 8.51 15.14 -8.87
CA ALA A 79 7.67 13.95 -8.93
C ALA A 79 6.73 13.80 -7.71
N TRP A 80 7.06 14.43 -6.59
CA TRP A 80 6.38 14.23 -5.32
C TRP A 80 4.86 14.43 -5.36
N PRO A 81 4.28 15.48 -5.98
CA PRO A 81 2.83 15.66 -5.99
C PRO A 81 2.06 14.48 -6.60
N ASP A 82 2.61 13.85 -7.64
CA ASP A 82 2.01 12.66 -8.26
C ASP A 82 2.17 11.43 -7.36
N ILE A 83 3.34 11.27 -6.72
CA ILE A 83 3.60 10.19 -5.75
C ILE A 83 2.63 10.30 -4.56
N GLU A 84 2.48 11.51 -4.00
CA GLU A 84 1.58 11.78 -2.88
C GLU A 84 0.13 11.47 -3.26
N ALA A 85 -0.31 11.90 -4.45
CA ALA A 85 -1.64 11.61 -4.95
C ALA A 85 -1.86 10.09 -5.09
N ASP A 86 -0.96 9.37 -5.77
CA ASP A 86 -1.09 7.92 -5.99
C ASP A 86 -1.08 7.13 -4.68
N MET A 87 -0.20 7.50 -3.73
CA MET A 87 -0.12 6.84 -2.43
C MET A 87 -1.32 7.17 -1.55
N GLY A 88 -1.80 8.42 -1.55
CA GLY A 88 -3.03 8.81 -0.87
C GLY A 88 -4.23 8.02 -1.37
N ASP A 89 -4.34 7.88 -2.69
CA ASP A 89 -5.36 7.07 -3.36
C ASP A 89 -5.32 5.58 -2.96
N LEU A 90 -4.12 5.03 -2.76
CA LEU A 90 -3.95 3.67 -2.26
C LEU A 90 -4.41 3.54 -0.80
N LEU A 91 -4.01 4.48 0.06
CA LEU A 91 -4.38 4.50 1.48
C LEU A 91 -5.89 4.68 1.66
N ASP A 92 -6.53 5.54 0.86
CA ASP A 92 -7.98 5.69 0.85
C ASP A 92 -8.70 4.38 0.50
N ARG A 93 -8.17 3.63 -0.48
CA ARG A 93 -8.72 2.31 -0.83
C ARG A 93 -8.50 1.30 0.29
N MET A 94 -7.36 1.30 0.96
CA MET A 94 -7.10 0.43 2.11
C MET A 94 -8.08 0.73 3.25
N GLU A 95 -8.24 2.01 3.60
CA GLU A 95 -9.14 2.46 4.66
C GLU A 95 -10.59 2.08 4.37
N ALA A 96 -11.07 2.35 3.16
CA ALA A 96 -12.41 1.99 2.73
C ALA A 96 -12.68 0.47 2.70
N ASN A 97 -11.63 -0.36 2.76
CA ASN A 97 -11.73 -1.82 2.72
C ASN A 97 -11.28 -2.51 4.03
N LEU A 98 -11.03 -1.77 5.11
CA LEU A 98 -10.67 -2.37 6.40
C LEU A 98 -11.74 -3.37 6.87
N ASP A 99 -13.03 -2.98 6.83
CA ASP A 99 -14.13 -3.86 7.23
C ASP A 99 -14.24 -5.10 6.33
N ASN A 100 -13.99 -4.94 5.02
CA ASN A 100 -13.99 -6.04 4.07
C ASN A 100 -12.85 -7.02 4.35
N TYR A 101 -11.67 -6.49 4.69
CA TYR A 101 -10.52 -7.30 5.09
C TYR A 101 -10.81 -8.06 6.40
N GLU A 102 -11.34 -7.39 7.43
CA GLU A 102 -11.70 -8.02 8.70
C GLU A 102 -12.74 -9.14 8.51
N ALA A 103 -13.76 -8.90 7.68
CA ALA A 103 -14.76 -9.90 7.35
C ALA A 103 -14.16 -11.14 6.67
N VAL A 104 -13.16 -10.96 5.80
CA VAL A 104 -12.45 -12.03 5.12
C VAL A 104 -11.48 -12.76 6.06
N ALA A 105 -10.77 -12.02 6.92
CA ALA A 105 -9.87 -12.58 7.93
C ALA A 105 -10.60 -13.38 9.01
N ALA A 106 -11.85 -13.02 9.33
CA ALA A 106 -12.70 -13.75 10.27
C ALA A 106 -13.27 -15.08 9.71
N LEU A 107 -13.06 -15.38 8.42
CA LEU A 107 -13.54 -16.62 7.83
C LEU A 107 -12.80 -17.84 8.39
N PRO A 108 -13.42 -19.05 8.34
CA PRO A 108 -12.71 -20.28 8.67
C PRO A 108 -11.41 -20.43 7.86
N PRO A 109 -10.40 -21.14 8.38
CA PRO A 109 -9.13 -21.32 7.68
C PRO A 109 -9.33 -21.68 6.21
N PHE A 110 -8.73 -20.88 5.33
CA PHE A 110 -8.96 -20.99 3.88
C PHE A 110 -8.71 -22.39 3.30
N PRO A 111 -7.75 -23.20 3.82
CA PRO A 111 -7.60 -24.60 3.42
C PRO A 111 -8.85 -25.47 3.62
N LEU A 112 -9.82 -25.04 4.44
CA LEU A 112 -11.10 -25.74 4.66
C LEU A 112 -12.14 -25.45 3.58
N PHE A 113 -12.04 -24.33 2.85
CA PHE A 113 -13.05 -23.94 1.85
C PHE A 113 -13.37 -24.99 0.78
N PRO A 114 -12.36 -25.66 0.17
CA PRO A 114 -12.64 -26.70 -0.83
C PRO A 114 -13.53 -27.82 -0.29
N TRP A 115 -13.43 -28.13 1.01
CA TRP A 115 -14.17 -29.21 1.64
C TRP A 115 -15.65 -28.89 1.85
N PHE A 116 -16.04 -27.62 1.99
CA PHE A 116 -17.46 -27.23 2.07
C PHE A 116 -18.24 -27.51 0.78
N PHE A 117 -17.57 -27.64 -0.37
CA PHE A 117 -18.20 -27.99 -1.64
C PHE A 117 -18.21 -29.50 -1.91
N VAL A 118 -17.32 -30.25 -1.26
CA VAL A 118 -17.17 -31.70 -1.44
C VAL A 118 -18.04 -32.47 -0.44
N LEU A 119 -18.19 -31.95 0.79
CA LEU A 119 -18.91 -32.61 1.88
C LEU A 119 -20.45 -32.39 1.97
N PRO A 120 -21.14 -31.48 1.25
CA PRO A 120 -22.60 -31.39 1.34
C PRO A 120 -23.20 -32.54 0.51
N GLY A 121 -23.24 -33.72 1.12
CA GLY A 121 -23.69 -34.97 0.50
C GLY A 121 -23.24 -36.26 1.20
N LEU A 122 -22.72 -36.22 2.43
CA LEU A 122 -22.58 -37.38 3.32
C LEU A 122 -23.57 -37.28 4.49
#